data_AF-A0A7K2LY76-F1
#
_entry.id   AF-A0A7K2LY76-F1
#
_cell.length_a   1.000
_cell.length_b   1.000
_cell.length_c   1.000
_cell.angle_alpha   90.00
_cell.angle_beta   90.00
_cell.angle_gamma   90.00
#
_symmetry.space_group_name_H-M   'P 1'
#
loop_
_entity.id
_entity.type
_entity.pdbx_description
1 polymer ?
#
loop_
_entity_poly.entity_id
_entity_poly.type
_entity_poly.pdbx_seq_one_letter_code
_entity_poly.pdbx_strand_id
1 'polypeptide(L)'
;AARTGAAHRILDPLIAQVARCAEAREGTAFTEKLNRAAYTAGGLIAAGHLDHAVVRDRLVRVAQHARPWQQARNEAIVDDALAVGSARPLHLEGRS
;
A
#
# COMPACT_ATOMS: atom_id res chain seq x y z
N ALA A 1 -3.55 -4.65 18.69
CA ALA A 1 -2.30 -3.93 19.06
C ALA A 1 -1.04 -4.56 18.46
N ALA A 2 -0.56 -5.72 18.96
CA ALA A 2 0.71 -6.31 18.47
C ALA A 2 0.69 -6.75 17.00
N ARG A 3 -0.40 -7.37 16.52
CA ARG A 3 -0.57 -7.80 15.12
C ARG A 3 -0.69 -6.62 14.15
N THR A 4 -1.42 -5.58 14.56
CA THR A 4 -1.53 -4.31 13.83
C THR A 4 -0.14 -3.65 13.68
N GLY A 5 0.65 -3.64 14.75
CA GLY A 5 2.04 -3.16 14.70
C GLY A 5 2.93 -3.97 13.76
N ALA A 6 2.78 -5.30 13.71
CA ALA A 6 3.49 -6.15 12.76
C ALA A 6 3.09 -5.88 11.30
N ALA A 7 1.80 -5.66 11.04
CA ALA A 7 1.30 -5.29 9.72
C ALA A 7 1.86 -3.93 9.25
N HIS A 8 1.88 -2.92 10.14
CA HIS A 8 2.51 -1.64 9.84
C HIS A 8 4.01 -1.77 9.55
N ARG A 9 4.76 -2.61 10.28
CA ARG A 9 6.18 -2.87 9.98
C ARG A 9 6.43 -3.44 8.59
N ILE A 10 5.46 -4.16 8.01
CA ILE A 10 5.54 -4.66 6.63
C ILE A 10 5.15 -3.57 5.62
N LEU A 11 4.10 -2.81 5.92
CA LEU A 11 3.54 -1.83 4.99
C LEU A 11 4.36 -0.53 4.92
N ASP A 12 4.93 -0.07 6.05
CA ASP A 12 5.62 1.22 6.14
C ASP A 12 6.84 1.33 5.18
N PRO A 13 7.71 0.31 5.05
CA PRO A 13 8.80 0.36 4.07
C PRO A 13 8.32 0.45 2.62
N LEU A 14 7.19 -0.17 2.30
CA LEU A 14 6.59 -0.11 0.96
C LEU A 14 6.03 1.29 0.67
N ILE A 15 5.33 1.89 1.64
CA ILE A 15 4.85 3.28 1.56
C ILE A 15 6.03 4.25 1.40
N ALA A 16 7.13 4.05 2.14
CA ALA A 16 8.32 4.88 2.02
C ALA A 16 8.99 4.75 0.63
N GLN A 17 8.94 3.58 -0.01
CA GLN A 17 9.41 3.42 -1.38
C GLN A 17 8.56 4.20 -2.39
N VAL A 18 7.23 4.25 -2.19
CA VAL A 18 6.33 5.06 -3.02
C VAL A 18 6.59 6.54 -2.84
N ALA A 19 6.77 7.01 -1.59
CA ALA A 19 7.06 8.41 -1.30
C ALA A 19 8.34 8.90 -2.00
N ARG A 20 9.41 8.09 -1.97
CA ARG A 20 10.69 8.40 -2.64
C ARG A 20 10.57 8.56 -4.16
N CYS A 21 9.51 8.04 -4.79
CA CYS A 21 9.29 8.29 -6.21
C CYS A 21 9.06 9.78 -6.52
N ALA A 22 8.77 10.64 -5.53
CA ALA A 22 8.71 12.09 -5.69
C ALA A 22 10.05 12.71 -6.15
N GLU A 23 11.18 12.06 -5.87
CA GLU A 23 12.54 12.60 -6.11
C GLU A 23 12.88 12.76 -7.60
N ALA A 24 12.22 12.01 -8.49
CA ALA A 24 12.39 12.12 -9.94
C ALA A 24 11.07 11.88 -10.66
N ARG A 25 10.86 12.50 -11.83
CA ARG A 25 9.61 12.35 -12.61
C ARG A 25 9.47 10.97 -13.26
N GLU A 26 10.59 10.35 -13.66
CA GLU A 26 10.65 9.10 -14.42
C GLU A 26 11.71 8.16 -13.82
N GLY A 27 11.71 6.89 -14.24
CA GLY A 27 12.71 5.90 -13.80
C GLY A 27 12.56 5.42 -12.34
N THR A 28 11.51 5.82 -11.63
CA THR A 28 11.34 5.51 -10.20
C THR A 28 10.56 4.22 -9.92
N ALA A 29 10.06 3.53 -10.95
CA ALA A 29 9.17 2.36 -10.85
C ALA A 29 7.92 2.61 -9.98
N PHE A 30 7.38 3.85 -10.01
CA PHE A 30 6.26 4.27 -9.17
C PHE A 30 5.05 3.34 -9.21
N THR A 31 4.56 3.00 -10.40
CA THR A 31 3.37 2.15 -10.57
C THR A 31 3.57 0.77 -9.95
N GLU A 32 4.73 0.15 -10.14
CA GLU A 32 5.04 -1.17 -9.57
C GLU A 32 5.08 -1.11 -8.04
N LYS A 33 5.76 -0.10 -7.48
CA LYS A 33 5.85 0.10 -6.02
C LYS A 33 4.49 0.37 -5.39
N LEU A 34 3.65 1.20 -6.03
CA LEU A 34 2.31 1.49 -5.57
C LEU A 34 1.42 0.24 -5.60
N ASN A 35 1.45 -0.51 -6.70
CA ASN A 35 0.73 -1.79 -6.83
C ASN A 35 1.16 -2.76 -5.73
N ARG A 36 2.47 -2.92 -5.50
CA ARG A 36 2.99 -3.81 -4.46
C ARG A 36 2.53 -3.41 -3.07
N ALA A 37 2.59 -2.12 -2.74
CA ALA A 37 2.13 -1.60 -1.45
C ALA A 37 0.63 -1.87 -1.25
N ALA A 38 -0.21 -1.57 -2.26
CA ALA A 38 -1.65 -1.77 -2.21
C ALA A 38 -2.06 -3.25 -2.20
N TYR A 39 -1.41 -4.10 -2.99
CA TYR A 39 -1.63 -5.55 -2.98
C TYR A 39 -1.31 -6.17 -1.61
N THR A 40 -0.17 -5.81 -1.02
CA THR A 40 0.20 -6.28 0.33
C THR A 40 -0.79 -5.76 1.39
N ALA A 41 -1.19 -4.49 1.30
CA ALA A 41 -2.21 -3.93 2.18
C ALA A 41 -3.54 -4.70 2.09
N GLY A 42 -4.00 -5.02 0.88
CA GLY A 42 -5.23 -5.78 0.67
C GLY A 42 -5.20 -7.14 1.39
N GLY A 43 -4.08 -7.87 1.28
CA GLY A 43 -3.90 -9.12 2.00
C GLY A 43 -3.95 -8.94 3.52
N LEU A 44 -3.32 -7.90 4.06
CA LEU A 44 -3.32 -7.60 5.51
C LEU A 44 -4.70 -7.17 6.02
N ILE A 45 -5.47 -6.44 5.21
CA ILE A 45 -6.85 -6.03 5.50
C ILE A 45 -7.75 -7.26 5.54
N ALA A 46 -7.67 -8.13 4.53
CA ALA A 46 -8.45 -9.36 4.48
C ALA A 46 -8.11 -10.34 5.61
N ALA A 47 -6.87 -10.32 6.10
CA ALA A 47 -6.45 -11.05 7.30
C ALA A 47 -6.86 -10.38 8.62
N GLY A 48 -7.55 -9.23 8.59
CA GLY A 48 -8.05 -8.50 9.75
C GLY A 48 -6.98 -7.77 10.55
N HIS A 49 -5.83 -7.45 9.93
CA HIS A 49 -4.72 -6.77 10.60
C HIS A 49 -4.74 -5.25 10.47
N LEU A 50 -5.39 -4.73 9.43
CA LEU A 50 -5.46 -3.31 9.10
C LEU A 50 -6.89 -2.90 8.72
N ASP A 51 -7.20 -1.62 8.93
CA ASP A 51 -8.46 -1.02 8.49
C ASP A 51 -8.37 -0.59 7.02
N HIS A 52 -9.40 -0.94 6.23
CA HIS A 52 -9.44 -0.67 4.80
C HIS A 52 -9.44 0.83 4.49
N ALA A 53 -10.33 1.60 5.14
CA ALA A 53 -10.50 3.02 4.85
C ALA A 53 -9.22 3.80 5.20
N VAL A 54 -8.64 3.54 6.37
CA VAL A 54 -7.41 4.18 6.84
C VAL A 54 -6.22 3.89 5.92
N VAL A 55 -6.06 2.63 5.49
CA VAL A 55 -4.93 2.24 4.64
C VAL A 55 -5.09 2.74 3.22
N ARG A 56 -6.29 2.65 2.64
CA ARG A 56 -6.60 3.20 1.30
C ARG A 56 -6.27 4.68 1.25
N ASP A 57 -6.80 5.45 2.20
CA ASP A 57 -6.56 6.89 2.32
C ASP A 57 -5.07 7.23 2.46
N ARG A 58 -4.33 6.46 3.25
CA ARG A 58 -2.87 6.60 3.36
C ARG A 58 -2.13 6.30 2.04
N LEU A 59 -2.53 5.25 1.32
CA LEU A 59 -1.95 4.89 0.02
C LEU A 59 -2.23 5.94 -1.05
N VAL A 60 -3.45 6.46 -1.11
CA VAL A 60 -3.84 7.54 -2.02
C VAL A 60 -3.02 8.80 -1.74
N ARG A 61 -2.91 9.22 -0.47
CA ARG A 61 -2.10 10.39 -0.11
C ARG A 61 -0.63 10.26 -0.54
N VAL A 62 0.01 9.12 -0.28
CA VAL A 62 1.41 8.94 -0.68
C VAL A 62 1.58 8.89 -2.20
N ALA A 63 0.60 8.30 -2.90
CA ALA A 63 0.60 8.27 -4.37
C ALA A 63 0.42 9.69 -4.96
N GLN A 64 -0.50 10.48 -4.42
CA GLN A 64 -0.70 11.88 -4.80
C GLN A 64 0.51 12.76 -4.47
N HIS A 65 1.19 12.51 -3.34
CA HIS A 65 2.45 13.18 -3.03
C HIS A 65 3.54 12.88 -4.08
N ALA A 66 3.70 11.62 -4.47
CA ALA A 66 4.70 11.24 -5.46
C ALA A 66 4.35 11.67 -6.89
N ARG A 67 3.07 11.69 -7.26
CA ARG A 67 2.56 11.97 -8.60
C ARG A 67 1.27 12.80 -8.56
N PRO A 68 1.32 14.09 -8.22
CA PRO A 68 0.13 14.94 -8.05
C PRO A 68 -0.65 15.17 -9.35
N TRP A 69 -0.03 14.97 -10.51
CA TRP A 69 -0.66 15.09 -11.84
C TRP A 69 -1.41 13.83 -12.30
N GLN A 70 -1.45 12.75 -11.51
CA GLN A 70 -2.07 11.47 -11.89
C GLN A 70 -3.14 10.99 -10.90
N GLN A 71 -3.90 11.90 -10.29
CA GLN A 71 -4.81 11.59 -9.17
C GLN A 71 -5.76 10.41 -9.44
N ALA A 72 -6.58 10.50 -10.50
CA ALA A 72 -7.54 9.44 -10.84
C ALA A 72 -6.85 8.09 -11.14
N ARG A 73 -5.67 8.12 -11.79
CA ARG A 73 -4.90 6.91 -12.07
C ARG A 73 -4.31 6.30 -10.79
N ASN A 74 -3.83 7.14 -9.86
CA ASN A 74 -3.30 6.70 -8.59
C ASN A 74 -4.39 6.01 -7.75
N GLU A 75 -5.58 6.59 -7.70
CA GLU A 75 -6.74 6.00 -7.01
C GLU A 75 -7.13 4.65 -7.62
N ALA A 76 -7.25 4.56 -8.95
CA ALA A 76 -7.56 3.31 -9.63
C ALA A 76 -6.53 2.21 -9.33
N ILE A 77 -5.23 2.52 -9.38
CA ILE A 77 -4.17 1.55 -9.04
C ILE A 77 -4.32 1.06 -7.60
N VAL A 78 -4.60 1.97 -6.66
CA VAL A 78 -4.77 1.61 -5.24
C VAL A 78 -5.98 0.69 -5.08
N ASP A 79 -7.11 1.04 -5.68
CA ASP A 79 -8.37 0.29 -5.54
C ASP A 79 -8.27 -1.11 -6.18
N ASP A 80 -7.76 -1.18 -7.41
CA ASP A 80 -7.57 -2.45 -8.12
C ASP A 80 -6.61 -3.39 -7.36
N ALA A 81 -5.47 -2.88 -6.93
CA ALA A 81 -4.49 -3.68 -6.22
C ALA A 81 -4.96 -4.08 -4.81
N LEU A 82 -5.69 -3.22 -4.10
CA LEU A 82 -6.32 -3.57 -2.82
C LEU A 82 -7.33 -4.71 -3.01
N ALA A 83 -8.18 -4.64 -4.04
CA ALA A 83 -9.15 -5.69 -4.33
C ALA A 83 -8.47 -7.02 -4.65
N VAL A 84 -7.46 -7.00 -5.54
CA VAL A 84 -6.70 -8.21 -5.90
C VAL A 84 -5.94 -8.77 -4.70
N GLY A 85 -5.33 -7.91 -3.87
CA GLY A 85 -4.64 -8.31 -2.65
C GLY A 85 -5.57 -8.93 -1.61
N SER A 86 -6.79 -8.38 -1.47
CA SER A 86 -7.78 -8.87 -0.52
C SER A 86 -8.30 -10.27 -0.85
N ALA A 87 -8.23 -10.68 -2.13
CA ALA A 87 -8.52 -12.05 -2.54
C ALA A 87 -7.47 -13.07 -2.05
N ARG A 88 -6.35 -12.61 -1.47
CA ARG A 88 -5.24 -13.43 -0.96
C ARG A 88 -4.82 -12.93 0.44
N PRO A 89 -5.57 -13.30 1.50
CA PRO A 89 -5.26 -12.88 2.86
C PRO A 89 -3.81 -13.17 3.27
N LEU A 90 -3.15 -12.17 3.86
CA LEU A 90 -1.77 -12.26 4.34
C LEU A 90 -1.76 -12.41 5.86
N HIS A 91 -1.75 -13.66 6.32
CA HIS A 91 -1.64 -13.99 7.73
C HIS A 91 -0.21 -13.79 8.22
N LEU A 92 -0.05 -12.99 9.28
CA LEU A 92 1.22 -12.83 9.96
C LEU A 92 1.41 -13.98 10.93
N GLU A 93 2.02 -15.07 10.45
CA GLU A 93 2.42 -16.20 11.30
C GLU A 93 3.28 -15.66 12.45
N GLY A 94 2.89 -16.02 13.68
CA GLY A 94 3.64 -15.63 14.85
C GLY A 94 5.00 -16.31 14.82
N ARG A 95 6.08 -15.53 14.72
CA ARG A 95 7.33 -16.00 15.32
C ARG A 95 7.12 -15.95 16.83
N SER A 96 6.67 -17.08 17.38
CA SER A 96 6.91 -17.46 18.78
C SER A 96 8.40 -17.48 19.06
#